data_AF-A0A9D5TQY7-F1
#
_entry.id   AF-A0A9D5TQY7-F1
#
_cell.length_a   1.000
_cell.length_b   1.000
_cell.length_c   1.000
_cell.angle_alpha   90.00
_cell.angle_beta   90.00
_cell.angle_gamma   90.00
#
_symmetry.space_group_name_H-M   'P 1'
#
loop_
_entity.id
_entity.type
_entity.pdbx_description
1 polymer ?
#
loop_
_entity_poly.entity_id
_entity_poly.type
_entity_poly.pdbx_seq_one_letter_code
_entity_poly.pdbx_strand_id
1 'polypeptide(L)'
;MGDATAKYSGRLSINPLAHFDLVGFLCMLFFHFGWAKPVPINPDNFKNRKKGIIYVSLAGPVSNLAMAIISAILLGIVGKFTGLGALLKTREMLMGLDVLVVMLYYCIILNIGFMIFNLIPIPPLDGSKVLMEFLPGRIKYRIYQYERYSFLILILIIYSGILDPILSFLSGLILNPIFKLVTII
;
A
#
# COMPACT_ATOMS: atom_id res chain seq x y z
N MET A 1 8.38 18.54 -5.74
CA MET A 1 9.33 17.68 -6.48
C MET A 1 9.63 18.15 -7.90
N GLY A 2 8.90 19.11 -8.49
CA GLY A 2 9.25 19.69 -9.79
C GLY A 2 8.67 18.95 -10.99
N ASP A 3 8.30 17.68 -10.83
CA ASP A 3 7.57 16.95 -11.88
C ASP A 3 6.10 17.40 -11.95
N ALA A 4 5.73 17.98 -13.09
CA ALA A 4 4.37 18.42 -13.40
C ALA A 4 3.61 17.41 -14.27
N THR A 5 4.15 16.21 -14.54
CA THR A 5 3.51 15.20 -15.42
C THR A 5 2.12 14.79 -14.91
N ALA A 6 1.96 14.58 -13.60
CA ALA A 6 0.66 14.32 -12.98
C ALA A 6 -0.31 15.51 -13.13
N LYS A 7 0.19 16.75 -13.09
CA LYS A 7 -0.61 17.96 -13.29
C LYS A 7 -1.11 18.06 -14.73
N TYR A 8 -0.21 17.90 -15.71
CA TYR A 8 -0.55 17.98 -17.13
C TYR A 8 -1.44 16.83 -17.61
N SER A 9 -1.34 15.67 -16.97
CA SER A 9 -2.25 14.53 -17.22
C SER A 9 -3.61 14.65 -16.50
N GLY A 10 -3.88 15.77 -15.83
CA GLY A 10 -5.15 16.03 -15.14
C GLY A 10 -5.35 15.24 -13.85
N ARG A 11 -4.29 14.59 -13.32
CA ARG A 11 -4.35 13.70 -12.15
C ARG A 11 -4.28 14.43 -10.80
N LEU A 12 -4.23 15.76 -10.78
CA LEU A 12 -4.37 16.58 -9.56
C LEU A 12 -5.82 17.01 -9.28
N SER A 13 -6.80 16.49 -10.04
CA SER A 13 -8.22 16.78 -9.83
C SER A 13 -8.82 15.90 -8.71
N ILE A 14 -9.71 16.50 -7.92
CA ILE A 14 -10.55 15.79 -6.93
C ILE A 14 -11.68 15.01 -7.62
N ASN A 15 -11.96 15.30 -8.90
CA ASN A 15 -12.99 14.59 -9.65
C ASN A 15 -12.63 13.09 -9.78
N PRO A 16 -13.42 12.16 -9.21
CA PRO A 16 -13.13 10.72 -9.26
C PRO A 16 -13.14 10.17 -10.69
N LEU A 17 -13.90 10.78 -11.61
CA LEU A 17 -13.91 10.40 -13.03
C LEU A 17 -12.54 10.64 -13.70
N ALA A 18 -11.72 11.54 -13.15
CA ALA A 18 -10.38 11.79 -13.68
C ALA A 18 -9.42 10.60 -13.43
N HIS A 19 -9.77 9.65 -12.55
CA HIS A 19 -8.94 8.48 -12.22
C HIS A 19 -9.55 7.16 -12.71
N PHE A 20 -10.73 7.23 -13.32
CA PHE A 20 -11.49 6.10 -13.82
C PHE A 20 -10.93 5.57 -15.14
N ASP A 21 -10.83 4.24 -15.26
CA ASP A 21 -10.56 3.53 -16.51
C ASP A 21 -11.81 2.72 -16.88
N LEU A 22 -12.46 3.06 -18.00
CA LEU A 22 -13.66 2.37 -18.44
C LEU A 22 -13.39 0.90 -18.75
N VAL A 23 -12.24 0.58 -19.34
CA VAL A 23 -11.89 -0.81 -19.65
C VAL A 23 -11.67 -1.57 -18.35
N GLY A 24 -10.88 -1.00 -17.43
CA GLY A 24 -10.66 -1.59 -16.11
C GLY A 24 -11.96 -1.80 -15.33
N PHE A 25 -12.91 -0.87 -15.41
CA PHE A 25 -14.23 -0.98 -14.79
C PHE A 25 -15.10 -2.06 -15.43
N LEU A 26 -15.17 -2.11 -16.76
CA LEU A 26 -15.90 -3.18 -17.45
C LEU A 26 -15.32 -4.55 -17.12
N CYS A 27 -13.98 -4.65 -17.06
CA CYS A 27 -13.32 -5.87 -16.62
C CYS A 27 -13.70 -6.23 -15.18
N MET A 28 -13.76 -5.26 -14.28
CA MET A 28 -14.22 -5.48 -12.91
C MET A 28 -15.65 -6.02 -12.86
N LEU A 29 -16.55 -5.48 -13.69
CA LEU A 29 -17.97 -5.87 -13.71
C LEU A 29 -18.18 -7.30 -14.25
N PHE A 30 -17.49 -7.67 -15.33
CA PHE A 30 -17.73 -8.95 -16.00
C PHE A 30 -16.80 -10.08 -15.56
N PHE A 31 -15.56 -9.75 -15.16
CA PHE A 31 -14.52 -10.73 -14.84
C PHE A 31 -14.06 -10.65 -13.39
N HIS A 32 -14.68 -9.79 -12.57
CA HIS A 32 -14.32 -9.57 -11.15
C HIS A 32 -12.84 -9.15 -10.97
N PHE A 33 -12.22 -8.63 -12.03
CA PHE A 33 -10.85 -8.16 -12.06
C PHE A 33 -10.78 -6.83 -12.80
N GLY A 34 -10.26 -5.78 -12.15
CA GLY A 34 -10.12 -4.47 -12.75
C GLY A 34 -8.95 -3.69 -12.17
N TRP A 35 -8.54 -2.65 -12.87
CA TRP A 35 -7.43 -1.78 -12.47
C TRP A 35 -7.83 -0.32 -12.59
N ALA A 36 -7.15 0.54 -11.83
CA ALA A 36 -7.28 1.98 -11.95
C ALA A 36 -6.30 2.53 -12.99
N LYS A 37 -6.58 3.72 -13.51
CA LYS A 37 -5.70 4.39 -14.46
C LYS A 37 -4.42 4.85 -13.73
N PRO A 38 -3.21 4.45 -14.20
CA PRO A 38 -1.98 4.78 -13.49
C PRO A 38 -1.71 6.29 -13.50
N VAL A 39 -1.01 6.76 -12.46
CA VAL A 39 -0.52 8.14 -12.37
C VAL A 39 0.89 8.21 -12.95
N PRO A 40 1.10 8.88 -14.10
CA PRO A 40 2.40 8.93 -14.73
C PRO A 40 3.36 9.82 -13.95
N ILE A 41 4.62 9.38 -13.88
CA ILE A 41 5.75 10.17 -13.38
C ILE A 41 6.80 10.30 -14.48
N ASN A 42 7.45 11.46 -14.55
CA ASN A 42 8.63 11.63 -15.40
C ASN A 42 9.86 11.89 -14.51
N PRO A 43 10.75 10.89 -14.35
CA PRO A 43 11.95 11.04 -13.54
C PRO A 43 12.88 12.19 -13.95
N ASP A 44 12.87 12.58 -15.22
CA ASP A 44 13.76 13.61 -15.75
C ASP A 44 13.28 15.04 -15.40
N ASN A 45 12.01 15.19 -15.01
CA ASN A 45 11.49 16.47 -14.53
C ASN A 45 11.81 16.77 -13.05
N PHE A 46 12.40 15.82 -12.32
CA PHE A 46 12.76 16.04 -10.93
C PHE A 46 14.02 16.91 -10.80
N LYS A 47 13.98 17.93 -9.92
CA LYS A 47 15.16 18.75 -9.58
C LYS A 47 16.37 17.91 -9.12
N ASN A 48 16.09 16.79 -8.44
CA ASN A 48 17.06 15.75 -8.13
C ASN A 48 16.39 14.40 -8.40
N ARG A 49 16.77 13.76 -9.52
CA ARG A 49 16.19 12.50 -9.99
C ARG A 49 16.19 11.41 -8.92
N LYS A 50 17.34 11.20 -8.27
CA LYS A 50 17.50 10.18 -7.22
C LYS A 50 16.54 10.41 -6.04
N LYS A 51 16.55 11.62 -5.48
CA LYS A 51 15.66 11.96 -4.35
C LYS A 51 14.18 11.93 -4.76
N GLY A 52 13.86 12.38 -5.97
CA GLY A 52 12.49 12.36 -6.50
C GLY A 52 11.92 10.96 -6.58
N ILE A 53 12.68 10.01 -7.15
CA ILE A 53 12.25 8.60 -7.25
C ILE A 53 12.08 7.99 -5.86
N ILE A 54 13.02 8.21 -4.94
CA ILE A 54 12.93 7.68 -3.57
C ILE A 54 11.67 8.21 -2.87
N TYR A 55 11.42 9.52 -2.91
CA TYR A 55 10.29 10.08 -2.20
C TYR A 55 8.94 9.66 -2.79
N VAL A 56 8.82 9.58 -4.12
CA VAL A 56 7.60 9.07 -4.77
C VAL A 56 7.37 7.60 -4.44
N SER A 57 8.42 6.79 -4.45
CA SER A 57 8.32 5.35 -4.11
C SER A 57 7.96 5.15 -2.63
N LEU A 58 8.41 6.03 -1.73
CA LEU A 58 8.04 5.97 -0.32
C LEU A 58 6.65 6.56 -0.02
N ALA A 59 6.10 7.39 -0.91
CA ALA A 59 4.80 8.03 -0.68
C ALA A 59 3.67 7.01 -0.52
N GLY A 60 3.69 5.91 -1.27
CA GLY A 60 2.70 4.82 -1.15
C GLY A 60 2.76 4.10 0.21
N PRO A 61 3.91 3.55 0.62
CA PRO A 61 4.07 2.98 1.96
C PRO A 61 3.70 3.95 3.09
N VAL A 62 4.09 5.21 2.99
CA VAL A 62 3.77 6.23 4.00
C VAL A 62 2.28 6.57 4.04
N SER A 63 1.60 6.67 2.89
CA SER A 63 0.16 6.92 2.86
C SER A 63 -0.63 5.74 3.44
N ASN A 64 -0.20 4.51 3.16
CA ASN A 64 -0.80 3.32 3.74
C ASN A 64 -0.61 3.29 5.27
N LEU A 65 0.58 3.61 5.78
CA LEU A 65 0.80 3.74 7.22
C LEU A 65 -0.11 4.80 7.86
N ALA A 66 -0.21 5.97 7.23
CA ALA A 66 -1.09 7.04 7.71
C ALA A 66 -2.56 6.59 7.74
N MET A 67 -3.04 5.91 6.70
CA MET A 67 -4.39 5.35 6.66
C MET A 67 -4.63 4.29 7.74
N ALA A 68 -3.64 3.43 8.01
CA ALA A 68 -3.74 2.45 9.08
C ALA A 68 -3.84 3.13 10.46
N ILE A 69 -3.05 4.17 10.72
CA ILE A 69 -3.08 4.94 11.97
C ILE A 69 -4.43 5.66 12.13
N ILE A 70 -4.92 6.33 11.09
CA ILE A 70 -6.22 7.00 11.10
C ILE A 70 -7.33 5.99 11.41
N SER A 71 -7.30 4.82 10.74
CA SER A 71 -8.29 3.76 10.95
C SER A 71 -8.22 3.19 12.38
N ALA A 72 -7.02 3.07 12.96
CA ALA A 72 -6.83 2.64 14.34
C ALA A 72 -7.36 3.65 15.36
N ILE A 73 -7.13 4.94 15.15
CA ILE A 73 -7.69 5.99 16.02
C ILE A 73 -9.22 5.96 15.97
N LEU A 74 -9.81 5.89 14.77
CA LEU A 74 -11.25 5.78 14.60
C LEU A 74 -11.81 4.50 15.26
N LEU A 75 -11.11 3.38 15.14
CA LEU A 75 -11.50 2.12 15.77
C LEU A 75 -11.51 2.22 17.29
N GLY A 76 -10.50 2.86 17.91
CA GLY A 76 -10.45 3.08 19.35
C GLY A 76 -11.60 3.96 19.84
N ILE A 77 -11.87 5.06 19.13
CA ILE A 77 -12.98 5.98 19.43
C ILE A 77 -14.32 5.24 19.37
N VAL A 78 -14.59 4.53 18.27
CA VAL A 78 -15.81 3.73 18.12
C VAL A 78 -15.90 2.68 19.24
N GLY A 79 -14.80 2.03 19.58
CA GLY A 79 -14.73 1.05 20.66
C GLY A 79 -15.14 1.61 22.03
N LYS A 80 -14.75 2.85 22.35
CA LYS A 80 -15.17 3.52 23.59
C LYS A 80 -16.66 3.82 23.65
N PHE A 81 -17.23 4.34 22.57
CA PHE A 81 -18.65 4.70 22.52
C PHE A 81 -19.58 3.50 22.52
N THR A 82 -19.08 2.33 22.12
CA THR A 82 -19.88 1.12 21.93
C THR A 82 -19.64 0.05 23.00
N GLY A 83 -18.76 0.32 23.99
CA GLY A 83 -18.43 -0.64 25.05
C GLY A 83 -17.59 -1.83 24.58
N LEU A 84 -16.99 -1.72 23.39
CA LEU A 84 -16.37 -2.78 22.60
C LEU A 84 -14.96 -3.19 23.07
N GLY A 85 -14.49 -2.69 24.21
CA GLY A 85 -13.17 -3.03 24.75
C GLY A 85 -12.97 -4.55 24.99
N ALA A 86 -14.07 -5.31 25.09
CA ALA A 86 -14.07 -6.76 25.25
C ALA A 86 -14.07 -7.56 23.93
N LEU A 87 -14.60 -7.03 22.83
CA LEU A 87 -14.80 -7.81 21.59
C LEU A 87 -13.56 -7.90 20.69
N LEU A 88 -12.61 -6.97 20.77
CA LEU A 88 -11.31 -7.11 20.08
C LEU A 88 -10.51 -8.32 20.57
N LYS A 89 -10.92 -8.93 21.70
CA LYS A 89 -10.33 -10.14 22.28
C LYS A 89 -10.91 -11.45 21.72
N THR A 90 -12.05 -11.40 21.04
CA THR A 90 -12.79 -12.59 20.60
C THR A 90 -13.22 -12.43 19.13
N ARG A 91 -12.80 -13.38 18.31
CA ARG A 91 -13.00 -13.43 16.84
C ARG A 91 -14.47 -13.58 16.38
N GLU A 92 -15.48 -13.36 17.24
CA GLU A 92 -16.89 -13.61 16.89
C GLU A 92 -17.76 -12.36 16.96
N MET A 93 -18.71 -12.30 16.04
CA MET A 93 -19.21 -11.12 15.31
C MET A 93 -20.76 -11.05 15.44
N LEU A 94 -21.36 -9.87 15.65
CA LEU A 94 -22.79 -9.60 15.47
C LEU A 94 -23.14 -8.25 14.76
N MET A 95 -24.00 -8.41 13.75
CA MET A 95 -24.30 -7.57 12.59
C MET A 95 -24.81 -6.13 12.89
N GLY A 96 -24.04 -5.10 12.53
CA GLY A 96 -24.52 -3.70 12.45
C GLY A 96 -23.44 -2.67 12.78
N LEU A 97 -23.18 -2.46 14.07
CA LEU A 97 -21.98 -1.77 14.56
C LEU A 97 -20.70 -2.48 14.10
N ASP A 98 -20.79 -3.79 13.95
CA ASP A 98 -19.73 -4.65 13.46
C ASP A 98 -19.25 -4.28 12.06
N VAL A 99 -20.11 -3.79 11.17
CA VAL A 99 -19.66 -3.53 9.80
C VAL A 99 -18.59 -2.43 9.78
N LEU A 100 -18.83 -1.33 10.52
CA LEU A 100 -17.84 -0.25 10.62
C LEU A 100 -16.57 -0.71 11.34
N VAL A 101 -16.71 -1.46 12.44
CA VAL A 101 -15.58 -2.01 13.21
C VAL A 101 -14.73 -2.94 12.34
N VAL A 102 -15.38 -3.85 11.60
CA VAL A 102 -14.76 -4.81 10.69
C VAL A 102 -14.10 -4.10 9.53
N MET A 103 -14.76 -3.10 8.94
CA MET A 103 -14.18 -2.27 7.90
C MET A 103 -12.92 -1.55 8.40
N LEU A 104 -12.96 -0.92 9.57
CA LEU A 104 -11.80 -0.24 10.16
C LEU A 104 -10.67 -1.23 10.49
N TYR A 105 -11.01 -2.40 11.05
CA TYR A 105 -10.06 -3.46 11.34
C TYR A 105 -9.35 -3.96 10.07
N TYR A 106 -10.11 -4.27 9.01
CA TYR A 106 -9.53 -4.65 7.72
C TYR A 106 -8.79 -3.49 7.07
N CYS A 107 -9.24 -2.24 7.22
CA CYS A 107 -8.48 -1.08 6.75
C CYS A 107 -7.09 -1.02 7.41
N ILE A 108 -6.96 -1.29 8.71
CA ILE A 108 -5.67 -1.34 9.40
C ILE A 108 -4.80 -2.45 8.80
N ILE A 109 -5.32 -3.68 8.74
CA ILE A 109 -4.55 -4.86 8.30
C ILE A 109 -4.15 -4.74 6.83
N LEU A 110 -5.08 -4.38 5.95
CA LEU A 110 -4.82 -4.27 4.51
C LEU A 110 -3.83 -3.16 4.21
N ASN A 111 -3.96 -1.99 4.85
CA ASN A 111 -3.00 -0.91 4.62
C ASN A 111 -1.60 -1.28 5.12
N ILE A 112 -1.45 -1.93 6.27
CA ILE A 112 -0.14 -2.39 6.74
C ILE A 112 0.41 -3.50 5.84
N GLY A 113 -0.45 -4.42 5.39
CA GLY A 113 -0.10 -5.44 4.40
C GLY A 113 0.42 -4.80 3.11
N PHE A 114 -0.30 -3.84 2.54
CA PHE A 114 0.13 -3.11 1.34
C PHE A 114 1.40 -2.29 1.57
N MET A 115 1.58 -1.68 2.75
CA MET A 115 2.82 -0.98 3.09
C MET A 115 4.00 -1.94 3.06
N ILE A 116 3.92 -3.06 3.77
CA ILE A 116 5.02 -4.04 3.86
C ILE A 116 5.27 -4.67 2.49
N PHE A 117 4.21 -5.01 1.77
CA PHE A 117 4.30 -5.53 0.41
C PHE A 117 5.04 -4.58 -0.52
N ASN A 118 4.67 -3.29 -0.53
CA ASN A 118 5.35 -2.29 -1.34
C ASN A 118 6.80 -2.03 -0.93
N LEU A 119 7.24 -2.43 0.26
CA LEU A 119 8.63 -2.32 0.70
C LEU A 119 9.49 -3.53 0.30
N ILE A 120 8.90 -4.61 -0.23
CA ILE A 120 9.65 -5.76 -0.73
C ILE A 120 10.56 -5.30 -1.88
N PRO A 121 11.88 -5.58 -1.84
CA PRO A 121 12.85 -5.09 -2.81
C PRO A 121 12.85 -5.88 -4.13
N ILE A 122 11.67 -6.18 -4.69
CA ILE A 122 11.48 -6.93 -5.94
C ILE A 122 10.66 -6.07 -6.91
N PRO A 123 11.15 -5.76 -8.12
CA PRO A 123 10.35 -5.05 -9.11
C PRO A 123 9.07 -5.83 -9.43
N PRO A 124 7.93 -5.17 -9.70
CA PRO A 124 7.75 -3.72 -9.90
C PRO A 124 7.51 -2.91 -8.60
N LEU A 125 7.66 -3.51 -7.42
CA LEU A 125 7.30 -2.90 -6.13
C LEU A 125 8.19 -1.70 -5.78
N ASP A 126 7.66 -0.78 -4.98
CA ASP A 126 8.30 0.51 -4.71
C ASP A 126 9.63 0.38 -3.93
N GLY A 127 9.76 -0.62 -3.05
CA GLY A 127 10.98 -0.92 -2.31
C GLY A 127 12.15 -1.23 -3.23
N SER A 128 11.90 -1.87 -4.38
CA SER A 128 12.92 -2.13 -5.39
C SER A 128 13.44 -0.84 -6.03
N LYS A 129 12.56 0.14 -6.27
CA LYS A 129 12.93 1.46 -6.83
C LYS A 129 13.80 2.24 -5.86
N VAL A 130 13.43 2.23 -4.57
CA VAL A 130 14.26 2.82 -3.51
C VAL A 130 15.64 2.18 -3.49
N LEU A 131 15.72 0.84 -3.47
CA LEU A 131 16.99 0.11 -3.45
C LEU A 131 17.84 0.41 -4.70
N MET A 132 17.22 0.39 -5.89
CA MET A 132 17.89 0.66 -7.17
C MET A 132 18.53 2.05 -7.24
N GLU A 133 17.98 3.05 -6.56
CA GLU A 133 18.57 4.39 -6.49
C GLU A 133 19.87 4.46 -5.66
N PHE A 134 20.13 3.48 -4.79
CA PHE A 134 21.41 3.36 -4.07
C PHE A 134 22.46 2.55 -4.82
N LEU A 135 22.08 1.81 -5.85
CA LEU A 135 22.98 0.96 -6.63
C LEU A 135 23.75 1.74 -7.72
N PRO A 136 24.98 1.32 -8.08
CA PRO A 136 25.70 1.89 -9.20
C PRO A 136 24.99 1.58 -10.53
N GLY A 137 25.07 2.51 -11.49
CA GLY A 137 24.29 2.47 -12.73
C GLY A 137 24.40 1.18 -13.55
N ARG A 138 25.54 0.50 -13.51
CA ARG A 138 25.74 -0.80 -14.19
C ARG A 138 24.85 -1.91 -13.63
N ILE A 139 24.70 -1.98 -12.30
CA ILE A 139 23.87 -2.98 -11.63
C ILE A 139 22.40 -2.63 -11.85
N LYS A 140 22.05 -1.35 -11.70
CA LYS A 140 20.69 -0.83 -11.97
C LYS A 140 20.21 -1.20 -13.38
N TYR A 141 21.04 -0.98 -14.40
CA TYR A 141 20.71 -1.35 -15.78
C TYR A 141 20.48 -2.85 -15.95
N ARG A 142 21.32 -3.69 -15.34
CA ARG A 142 21.15 -5.15 -15.38
C ARG A 142 19.85 -5.59 -14.70
N ILE A 143 19.49 -5.01 -13.56
CA ILE A 143 18.22 -5.33 -12.85
C ILE A 143 17.02 -4.95 -13.73
N TYR A 144 17.03 -3.79 -14.39
CA TYR A 144 15.96 -3.39 -15.31
C TYR A 144 15.76 -4.36 -16.47
N GLN A 145 16.82 -5.00 -16.98
CA GLN A 145 16.67 -6.02 -18.02
C GLN A 145 15.87 -7.24 -17.54
N TYR A 146 15.98 -7.58 -16.25
CA TYR A 146 15.25 -8.70 -15.64
C TYR A 146 13.89 -8.28 -15.07
N GLU A 147 13.50 -7.02 -15.14
CA GLU A 147 12.21 -6.53 -14.66
C GLU A 147 11.04 -7.27 -15.33
N ARG A 148 11.18 -7.67 -16.61
CA ARG A 148 10.16 -8.48 -17.29
C ARG A 148 9.86 -9.81 -16.60
N TYR A 149 10.85 -10.43 -15.96
CA TYR A 149 10.70 -11.69 -15.24
C TYR A 149 10.39 -11.49 -13.75
N SER A 150 10.68 -10.30 -13.22
CA SER A 150 10.51 -9.97 -11.80
C SER A 150 9.08 -10.19 -11.31
N PHE A 151 8.08 -9.90 -12.13
CA PHE A 151 6.67 -10.13 -11.80
C PHE A 151 6.35 -11.62 -11.59
N LEU A 152 6.85 -12.49 -12.47
CA LEU A 152 6.67 -13.95 -12.34
C LEU A 152 7.43 -14.49 -11.12
N ILE A 153 8.64 -13.98 -10.88
CA ILE A 153 9.44 -14.34 -9.70
C ILE A 153 8.72 -13.92 -8.42
N LEU A 154 8.15 -12.72 -8.39
CA LEU A 154 7.36 -12.21 -7.26
C LEU A 154 6.18 -13.14 -6.94
N ILE A 155 5.41 -13.53 -7.96
CA ILE A 155 4.29 -14.47 -7.78
C ILE A 155 4.77 -15.80 -7.19
N LEU A 156 5.85 -16.36 -7.74
CA LEU A 156 6.40 -17.65 -7.30
C LEU A 156 6.89 -17.57 -5.85
N ILE A 157 7.58 -16.49 -5.50
CA ILE A 157 8.07 -16.23 -4.13
C ILE A 157 6.91 -16.11 -3.14
N ILE A 158 5.87 -15.34 -3.47
CA ILE A 158 4.68 -15.21 -2.61
C ILE A 158 3.98 -16.57 -2.46
N TYR A 159 3.76 -17.29 -3.57
CA TYR A 159 3.09 -18.59 -3.54
C TYR A 159 3.87 -19.65 -2.76
N SER A 160 5.21 -19.62 -2.84
CA SER A 160 6.07 -20.53 -2.07
C SER A 160 6.05 -20.30 -0.55
N GLY A 161 5.50 -19.16 -0.08
CA GLY A 161 5.44 -18.82 1.34
C GLY A 161 6.80 -18.50 1.98
N ILE A 162 7.87 -18.39 1.20
CA ILE A 162 9.23 -18.18 1.72
C ILE A 162 9.38 -16.84 2.46
N LEU A 163 8.56 -15.86 2.10
CA LEU A 163 8.53 -14.55 2.74
C LEU A 163 7.63 -14.50 3.98
N ASP A 164 6.77 -15.49 4.20
CA ASP A 164 5.74 -15.44 5.26
C ASP A 164 6.32 -15.23 6.68
N PRO A 165 7.43 -15.87 7.08
CA PRO A 165 8.04 -15.62 8.39
C PRO A 165 8.52 -14.17 8.54
N ILE A 166 9.10 -13.61 7.47
CA ILE A 166 9.64 -12.25 7.47
C ILE A 166 8.48 -11.25 7.47
N LEU A 167 7.48 -11.47 6.62
CA LEU A 167 6.29 -10.64 6.51
C LEU A 167 5.48 -10.64 7.80
N SER A 168 5.31 -11.80 8.45
CA SER A 168 4.60 -11.90 9.73
C SER A 168 5.37 -11.21 10.87
N PHE A 169 6.70 -11.34 10.91
CA PHE A 169 7.53 -10.60 11.86
C PHE A 169 7.40 -9.09 11.69
N LEU A 170 7.58 -8.59 10.46
CA LEU A 170 7.45 -7.16 10.16
C LEU A 170 6.03 -6.64 10.44
N SER A 171 5.02 -7.41 10.06
CA SER A 171 3.61 -7.09 10.32
C SER A 171 3.35 -7.01 11.81
N GLY A 172 3.82 -7.98 12.60
CA GLY A 172 3.68 -7.96 14.07
C GLY A 172 4.36 -6.76 14.71
N LEU A 173 5.57 -6.40 14.24
CA LEU A 173 6.31 -5.26 14.76
C LEU A 173 5.55 -3.93 14.58
N ILE A 174 4.75 -3.80 13.52
CA ILE A 174 3.98 -2.60 13.21
C ILE A 174 2.55 -2.68 13.78
N LEU A 175 1.89 -3.83 13.67
CA LEU A 175 0.51 -4.03 14.12
C LEU A 175 0.39 -4.00 15.65
N ASN A 176 1.34 -4.59 16.38
CA ASN A 176 1.29 -4.65 17.85
C ASN A 176 1.20 -3.26 18.50
N PRO A 177 2.07 -2.27 18.18
CA PRO A 177 1.93 -0.93 18.76
C PRO A 177 0.65 -0.22 18.28
N ILE A 178 0.20 -0.46 17.05
CA ILE A 178 -1.02 0.13 16.51
C ILE A 178 -2.26 -0.40 17.24
N PHE A 179 -2.38 -1.70 17.46
CA PHE A 179 -3.49 -2.25 18.23
C PHE A 179 -3.40 -1.89 19.72
N LYS A 180 -2.19 -1.77 20.28
CA LYS A 180 -2.02 -1.22 21.63
C LYS A 180 -2.57 0.22 21.72
N LEU A 181 -2.35 1.05 20.71
CA LEU A 181 -2.94 2.38 20.61
C LEU A 181 -4.47 2.33 20.62
N VAL A 182 -5.08 1.43 19.83
CA VAL A 182 -6.55 1.22 19.82
C VAL A 182 -7.08 0.92 21.23
N THR A 183 -6.38 0.10 22.02
CA THR A 183 -6.83 -0.26 23.38
C THR A 183 -6.67 0.85 24.42
N ILE A 184 -5.80 1.84 24.17
CA ILE A 184 -5.59 2.99 25.06
C ILE A 184 -6.61 4.10 24.76
N ILE A 185 -6.94 4.27 23.48
CA ILE A 185 -7.89 5.28 22.97
C ILE A 185 -9.31 4.95 23.37
#